data_AF-G9K743-F1
#
_entry.id   AF-G9K743-F1
#
_cell.length_a   1.000
_cell.length_b   1.000
_cell.length_c   1.000
_cell.angle_alpha   90.00
_cell.angle_beta   90.00
_cell.angle_gamma   90.00
#
_symmetry.space_group_name_H-M   'P 1'
#
loop_
_entity.id
_entity.type
_entity.pdbx_description
1 polymer ?
#
loop_
_entity_poly.entity_id
_entity_poly.type
_entity_poly.pdbx_seq_one_letter_code
_entity_poly.pdbx_strand_id
1 'polypeptide(L)'
;DPLAGIIPRTLHQIFEKLTDNGTEFSVKVSLLEIYNEELFDLLNPSSDVSERLQMFDDPRNKRGVIIKGLEEITVHNKDEVYQILEKGAAKRTTAATLMNAYSSRSHSVFSVTIHMKETTIDGEELVKIGKLNLVDLA
;
A
#
# COMPACT_ATOMS: atom_id res chain seq x y z
N ASP A 1 2.84 0.34 20.87
CA ASP A 1 1.84 -0.68 21.21
C ASP A 1 2.47 -2.07 21.07
N PRO A 2 2.54 -2.88 22.15
CA PRO A 2 3.09 -4.23 22.11
C PRO A 2 2.27 -5.20 21.24
N LEU A 3 0.99 -4.94 20.96
CA LEU A 3 0.12 -5.80 20.14
C LEU A 3 0.15 -5.46 18.65
N ALA A 4 0.83 -4.37 18.26
CA ALA A 4 0.92 -3.96 16.87
C ALA A 4 1.61 -5.02 16.00
N GLY A 5 1.03 -5.32 14.83
CA GLY A 5 1.63 -6.21 13.82
C GLY A 5 2.81 -5.57 13.06
N ILE A 6 3.32 -6.26 12.04
CA ILE A 6 4.47 -5.79 11.25
C ILE A 6 4.16 -4.48 10.51
N ILE A 7 2.99 -4.35 9.87
CA ILE A 7 2.64 -3.17 9.06
C ILE A 7 2.74 -1.86 9.87
N PRO A 8 2.01 -1.69 10.99
CA PRO A 8 2.08 -0.44 11.76
C PRO A 8 3.46 -0.17 12.37
N ARG A 9 4.21 -1.23 12.76
CA ARG A 9 5.58 -1.08 13.27
C ARG A 9 6.53 -0.57 12.19
N THR A 10 6.45 -1.14 11.00
CA THR A 10 7.27 -0.75 9.86
C THR A 10 7.02 0.69 9.47
N LEU A 11 5.75 1.11 9.37
CA LEU A 11 5.42 2.49 9.02
C LEU A 11 5.86 3.49 10.09
N HIS A 12 5.69 3.16 11.38
CA HIS A 12 6.21 3.97 12.46
C HIS A 12 7.73 4.19 12.33
N GLN A 13 8.51 3.13 12.09
CA GLN A 13 9.96 3.23 11.91
C GLN A 13 10.36 3.98 10.65
N ILE A 14 9.60 3.83 9.55
CA ILE A 14 9.84 4.57 8.32
C ILE A 14 9.70 6.07 8.60
N PHE A 15 8.59 6.50 9.22
CA PHE A 15 8.38 7.91 9.53
C PHE A 15 9.45 8.47 10.48
N GLU A 16 9.79 7.75 11.56
CA GLU A 16 10.85 8.20 12.48
C GLU A 16 12.19 8.41 11.76
N LYS A 17 12.65 7.41 10.99
CA LYS A 17 13.93 7.50 10.28
C LYS A 17 13.94 8.59 9.20
N LEU A 18 12.84 8.76 8.49
CA LEU A 18 12.75 9.78 7.45
C LEU A 18 12.74 11.19 8.06
N THR A 19 12.07 11.38 9.19
CA THR A 19 12.09 12.64 9.95
C THR A 19 13.48 12.94 10.51
N ASP A 20 14.15 11.96 11.11
CA ASP A 20 15.50 12.12 11.69
C ASP A 20 16.56 12.48 10.64
N ASN A 21 16.42 11.98 9.41
CA ASN A 21 17.32 12.27 8.31
C ASN A 21 17.12 13.68 7.70
N GLY A 22 16.07 14.41 8.08
CA GLY A 22 15.78 15.77 7.57
C GLY A 22 15.58 15.86 6.05
N THR A 23 15.36 14.72 5.40
CA THR A 23 15.20 14.61 3.94
C THR A 23 13.76 14.90 3.56
N GLU A 24 13.51 15.54 2.42
CA GLU A 24 12.14 15.72 1.94
C GLU A 24 11.60 14.37 1.43
N PHE A 25 10.44 13.95 1.91
CA PHE A 25 9.87 12.66 1.54
C PHE A 25 8.35 12.69 1.38
N SER A 26 7.84 11.73 0.61
CA SER A 26 6.41 11.42 0.48
C SER A 26 6.21 9.92 0.58
N VAL A 27 5.31 9.49 1.46
CA VAL A 27 4.94 8.08 1.63
C VAL A 27 3.55 7.86 1.04
N LYS A 28 3.43 6.88 0.17
CA LYS A 28 2.17 6.40 -0.39
C LYS A 28 1.93 4.96 -0.01
N VAL A 29 0.68 4.58 0.19
CA VAL A 29 0.28 3.22 0.51
C VAL A 29 -0.86 2.74 -0.39
N SER A 30 -0.86 1.45 -0.68
CA SER A 30 -1.98 0.78 -1.35
C SER A 30 -2.24 -0.58 -0.69
N LEU A 31 -3.49 -1.04 -0.74
CA LEU A 31 -3.88 -2.34 -0.20
C LEU A 31 -4.70 -3.10 -1.25
N LEU A 32 -4.06 -4.10 -1.83
CA LEU A 32 -4.62 -4.95 -2.87
C LEU A 32 -5.04 -6.29 -2.28
N GLU A 33 -6.22 -6.76 -2.63
CA GLU A 33 -6.65 -8.14 -2.36
C GLU A 33 -6.63 -8.95 -3.66
N ILE A 34 -6.12 -10.18 -3.57
CA ILE A 34 -6.14 -11.16 -4.66
C ILE A 34 -7.04 -12.30 -4.21
N TYR A 35 -8.15 -12.48 -4.92
CA TYR A 35 -9.11 -13.54 -4.64
C TYR A 35 -9.54 -14.19 -5.95
N ASN A 36 -9.37 -15.52 -6.04
CA ASN A 36 -9.74 -16.29 -7.23
C ASN A 36 -9.17 -15.69 -8.53
N GLU A 37 -7.88 -15.32 -8.51
CA GLU A 37 -7.15 -14.68 -9.62
C GLU A 37 -7.64 -13.27 -10.03
N GLU A 38 -8.61 -12.71 -9.30
CA GLU A 38 -9.12 -11.37 -9.50
C GLU A 38 -8.51 -10.39 -8.49
N LEU A 39 -8.35 -9.14 -8.92
CA LEU A 39 -7.68 -8.06 -8.19
C LEU A 39 -8.71 -7.07 -7.65
N PHE A 40 -8.65 -6.73 -6.37
CA PHE A 40 -9.58 -5.80 -5.73
C PHE A 40 -8.83 -4.73 -4.94
N ASP A 41 -9.32 -3.49 -5.05
CA ASP A 41 -8.80 -2.37 -4.27
C ASP A 41 -9.55 -2.24 -2.93
N LEU A 42 -8.83 -2.49 -1.83
CA LEU A 42 -9.39 -2.37 -0.48
C LEU A 42 -9.43 -0.92 0.03
N LEU A 43 -8.80 0.02 -0.66
CA LEU A 43 -8.76 1.44 -0.29
C LEU A 43 -9.62 2.35 -1.19
N ASN A 44 -10.08 1.85 -2.34
CA ASN A 44 -10.98 2.59 -3.22
C ASN A 44 -12.23 3.07 -2.44
N PRO A 45 -12.55 4.38 -2.46
CA PRO A 45 -13.66 4.95 -1.67
C PRO A 45 -15.06 4.56 -2.20
N SER A 46 -15.14 3.95 -3.39
CA SER A 46 -16.38 3.43 -3.94
C SER A 46 -17.01 2.39 -3.00
N SER A 47 -18.34 2.48 -2.87
CA SER A 47 -19.15 1.47 -2.18
C SER A 47 -19.26 0.16 -2.97
N ASP A 48 -18.91 0.17 -4.25
CA ASP A 48 -18.84 -1.05 -5.04
C ASP A 48 -17.57 -1.83 -4.66
N VAL A 49 -17.78 -2.99 -4.03
CA VAL A 49 -16.71 -3.91 -3.62
C VAL A 49 -16.47 -5.03 -4.63
N SER A 50 -17.21 -5.04 -5.73
CA SER A 50 -17.12 -6.06 -6.79
C SER A 50 -16.29 -5.60 -8.00
N GLU A 51 -15.88 -4.33 -8.02
CA GLU A 51 -15.03 -3.76 -9.05
C GLU A 51 -13.67 -4.48 -9.10
N ARG A 52 -13.34 -5.04 -10.26
CA ARG A 52 -12.10 -5.77 -10.52
C ARG A 52 -11.08 -4.85 -11.17
N LEU A 53 -9.86 -4.84 -10.63
CA LEU A 53 -8.75 -4.10 -11.21
C LEU A 53 -8.12 -4.88 -12.38
N GLN A 54 -7.53 -4.13 -13.30
CA GLN A 54 -6.83 -4.70 -14.45
C GLN A 54 -5.32 -4.55 -14.29
N MET A 55 -4.57 -5.60 -14.61
CA MET A 55 -3.11 -5.59 -14.61
C MET A 55 -2.57 -5.48 -16.05
N PHE A 56 -1.54 -4.66 -16.23
CA PHE A 56 -0.84 -4.43 -17.50
C PHE A 56 0.67 -4.52 -17.29
N ASP A 57 1.41 -4.84 -18.34
CA ASP A 57 2.87 -4.75 -18.31
C ASP A 57 3.33 -3.29 -18.25
N ASP A 58 4.37 -2.99 -17.46
CA ASP A 58 4.97 -1.66 -17.42
C ASP A 58 5.83 -1.43 -18.68
N PRO A 59 5.49 -0.48 -19.57
CA PRO A 59 6.27 -0.22 -20.77
C PRO A 59 7.70 0.28 -20.46
N ARG A 60 7.94 0.80 -19.26
CA ARG A 60 9.24 1.32 -18.81
C ARG A 60 10.09 0.27 -18.09
N ASN A 61 9.48 -0.82 -17.65
CA ASN A 61 10.15 -1.89 -16.94
C ASN A 61 9.65 -3.24 -17.45
N LYS A 62 10.47 -3.95 -18.24
CA LYS A 62 10.13 -5.24 -18.85
C LYS A 62 9.71 -6.34 -17.85
N ARG A 63 9.97 -6.15 -16.55
CA ARG A 63 9.54 -7.07 -15.48
C ARG A 63 8.54 -6.44 -14.51
N GLY A 64 8.15 -5.19 -14.74
CA GLY A 64 7.19 -4.46 -13.93
C GLY A 64 5.78 -4.67 -14.44
N VAL A 65 4.82 -4.60 -13.52
CA VAL A 65 3.39 -4.59 -13.82
C VAL A 65 2.75 -3.34 -13.23
N ILE A 66 1.72 -2.83 -13.90
CA ILE A 66 0.91 -1.69 -13.49
C ILE A 66 -0.51 -2.21 -13.25
N ILE A 67 -1.05 -1.95 -12.07
CA ILE A 67 -2.45 -2.24 -11.75
C ILE A 67 -3.24 -0.96 -11.98
N LYS A 68 -4.05 -0.94 -13.04
CA LYS A 68 -4.88 0.21 -13.40
C LYS A 68 -6.03 0.34 -12.41
N GLY A 69 -6.19 1.54 -11.86
CA GLY A 69 -7.26 1.87 -10.91
C GLY A 69 -6.94 1.48 -9.47
N LEU A 70 -5.72 1.03 -9.15
CA LEU A 70 -5.29 0.84 -7.77
C LEU A 70 -5.03 2.21 -7.14
N GLU A 71 -5.74 2.49 -6.06
CA GLU A 71 -5.62 3.71 -5.27
C GLU A 71 -4.32 3.72 -4.47
N GLU A 72 -3.56 4.81 -4.61
CA GLU A 72 -2.37 5.08 -3.80
C GLU A 72 -2.63 6.29 -2.89
N ILE A 73 -2.85 6.03 -1.60
CA ILE A 73 -3.14 7.07 -0.62
C ILE A 73 -1.83 7.62 -0.07
N THR A 74 -1.67 8.95 -0.10
CA THR A 74 -0.54 9.62 0.56
C THR A 74 -0.78 9.68 2.06
N VAL A 75 0.21 9.27 2.85
CA VAL A 75 0.13 9.21 4.31
C VAL A 75 1.20 10.09 4.94
N HIS A 76 0.80 10.84 5.97
CA HIS A 76 1.67 11.84 6.62
C HIS A 76 2.08 11.45 8.04
N ASN A 77 1.36 10.51 8.65
CA ASN A 77 1.61 10.06 10.02
C ASN A 77 1.12 8.63 10.22
N LYS A 78 1.51 8.04 11.36
CA LYS A 78 1.12 6.68 11.74
C LYS A 78 -0.39 6.51 11.97
N ASP A 79 -1.10 7.56 12.37
CA ASP A 79 -2.51 7.46 12.75
C ASP A 79 -3.39 7.33 11.49
N GLU A 80 -3.04 8.04 10.41
CA GLU A 80 -3.64 7.86 9.08
C GLU A 80 -3.49 6.43 8.56
N VAL A 81 -2.33 5.81 8.80
CA VAL A 81 -2.07 4.41 8.42
C VAL A 81 -3.03 3.47 9.14
N TYR A 82 -3.24 3.64 10.45
CA TYR A 82 -4.18 2.79 11.19
C TYR A 82 -5.60 2.92 10.63
N GLN A 83 -6.04 4.14 10.32
CA GLN A 83 -7.35 4.37 9.71
C GLN A 83 -7.47 3.70 8.34
N ILE A 84 -6.40 3.72 7.53
CA ILE A 84 -6.36 3.05 6.23
C ILE A 84 -6.48 1.53 6.39
N LEU A 85 -5.75 0.94 7.34
CA LEU A 85 -5.82 -0.50 7.61
C LEU A 85 -7.20 -0.92 8.13
N GLU A 86 -7.81 -0.13 9.01
CA GLU A 86 -9.15 -0.38 9.52
C GLU A 86 -10.21 -0.30 8.41
N LYS A 87 -10.14 0.72 7.56
CA LYS A 87 -11.00 0.85 6.37
C LYS A 87 -10.86 -0.34 5.43
N GLY A 88 -9.61 -0.75 5.14
CA GLY A 88 -9.32 -1.91 4.31
C GLY A 88 -9.89 -3.20 4.91
N ALA A 89 -9.76 -3.40 6.22
CA ALA A 89 -10.33 -4.56 6.92
C ALA A 89 -11.87 -4.58 6.88
N ALA A 90 -12.52 -3.42 7.05
CA ALA A 90 -13.97 -3.29 6.95
C ALA A 90 -14.47 -3.58 5.53
N LYS A 91 -13.78 -3.05 4.51
CA LYS A 91 -14.11 -3.30 3.11
C LYS A 91 -13.94 -4.78 2.76
N ARG A 92 -12.84 -5.40 3.20
CA ARG A 92 -12.58 -6.84 3.05
C ARG A 92 -13.67 -7.70 3.69
N THR A 93 -14.14 -7.34 4.88
CA THR A 93 -15.23 -8.05 5.57
C THR A 93 -16.56 -7.94 4.81
N THR A 94 -16.85 -6.76 4.28
CA THR A 94 -18.05 -6.51 3.47
C THR A 94 -18.00 -7.31 2.17
N ALA A 95 -16.86 -7.28 1.48
CA ALA A 95 -16.58 -8.05 0.27
C ALA A 95 -16.73 -9.57 0.49
N ALA A 96 -16.16 -10.09 1.58
CA ALA A 96 -16.28 -11.49 1.97
C ALA A 96 -17.74 -11.93 2.13
N THR A 97 -18.53 -11.13 2.83
CA THR A 97 -19.96 -11.40 3.06
C THR A 97 -20.75 -11.40 1.76
N LEU A 98 -20.52 -10.40 0.89
CA LEU A 98 -21.27 -10.24 -0.37
C LEU A 98 -20.89 -11.29 -1.42
N MET A 99 -19.62 -11.67 -1.50
CA MET A 99 -19.11 -12.63 -2.49
C MET A 99 -19.18 -14.09 -2.01
N ASN A 100 -19.72 -14.34 -0.80
CA ASN A 100 -19.55 -15.62 -0.08
C ASN A 100 -18.08 -16.09 -0.06
N ALA A 101 -17.15 -15.12 -0.05
CA ALA A 101 -15.73 -15.38 -0.07
C ALA A 101 -15.26 -15.61 1.37
N TYR A 102 -14.42 -16.63 1.55
CA TYR A 102 -13.73 -16.84 2.81
C TYR A 102 -12.42 -16.07 2.78
N SER A 103 -12.20 -15.20 3.76
CA SER A 103 -10.95 -14.43 3.90
C SER A 103 -9.70 -15.31 3.99
N SER A 104 -9.85 -16.58 4.40
CA SER A 104 -8.79 -17.59 4.39
C SER A 104 -8.37 -18.07 3.00
N ARG A 105 -9.01 -17.58 1.93
CA ARG A 105 -8.70 -17.94 0.53
C ARG A 105 -8.25 -16.75 -0.30
N SER A 106 -8.07 -15.59 0.31
CA SER A 106 -7.57 -14.39 -0.36
C SER A 106 -6.22 -13.97 0.17
N HIS A 107 -5.34 -13.56 -0.74
CA HIS A 107 -4.05 -12.97 -0.39
C HIS A 107 -4.22 -11.45 -0.29
N SER A 108 -3.47 -10.80 0.59
CA SER A 108 -3.45 -9.35 0.72
C SER A 108 -2.04 -8.82 0.51
N VAL A 109 -1.90 -7.79 -0.31
CA VAL A 109 -0.63 -7.11 -0.61
C VAL A 109 -0.75 -5.66 -0.17
N PHE A 110 -0.13 -5.34 0.97
CA PHE A 110 0.00 -3.96 1.42
C PHE A 110 1.33 -3.39 0.91
N SER A 111 1.26 -2.40 0.04
CA SER A 111 2.45 -1.76 -0.55
C SER A 111 2.70 -0.41 0.10
N VAL A 112 3.97 -0.12 0.41
CA VAL A 112 4.44 1.18 0.84
C VAL A 112 5.45 1.68 -0.19
N THR A 113 5.16 2.82 -0.81
CA THR A 113 6.05 3.48 -1.77
C THR A 113 6.55 4.78 -1.15
N ILE A 114 7.86 4.92 -1.01
CA ILE A 114 8.53 6.07 -0.41
C ILE A 114 9.27 6.80 -1.52
N HIS A 115 8.94 8.08 -1.72
CA HIS A 115 9.72 8.99 -2.55
C HIS A 115 10.55 9.88 -1.62
N MET A 116 11.86 9.94 -1.86
CA MET A 116 12.79 10.78 -1.11
C MET A 116 13.54 11.69 -2.07
N LYS A 117 13.71 12.94 -1.67
CA LYS A 117 14.50 13.93 -2.39
C LYS A 117 15.67 14.37 -1.52
N GLU A 118 16.87 14.06 -1.97
CA GLU A 118 18.12 14.40 -1.31
C GLU A 118 18.89 15.40 -2.16
N THR A 119 19.53 16.39 -1.54
CA THR A 119 20.48 17.27 -2.21
C THR A 119 21.89 16.83 -1.86
N THR A 120 22.71 16.52 -2.87
CA THR A 120 24.11 16.13 -2.66
C THR A 120 24.95 17.33 -2.22
N ILE A 121 26.17 17.05 -1.74
CA ILE A 121 27.15 18.08 -1.35
C ILE A 121 27.48 19.00 -2.55
N ASP A 122 27.39 18.45 -3.76
CA ASP A 122 27.64 19.17 -5.02
C ASP A 122 26.42 19.99 -5.50
N GLY A 123 25.31 19.97 -4.76
CA GLY A 123 24.08 20.71 -5.07
C GLY A 123 23.14 20.01 -6.05
N GLU A 124 23.39 18.74 -6.39
CA GLU A 124 22.52 17.97 -7.28
C GLU A 124 21.31 17.40 -6.52
N GLU A 125 20.11 17.47 -7.11
CA GLU A 125 18.91 16.87 -6.55
C GLU A 125 18.78 15.41 -7.01
N LEU A 126 18.78 14.48 -6.06
CA LEU A 126 18.58 13.06 -6.28
C LEU A 126 17.20 12.64 -5.77
N VAL A 127 16.44 11.96 -6.64
CA VAL A 127 15.16 11.34 -6.25
C VAL A 127 15.36 9.84 -6.11
N LYS A 128 15.08 9.32 -4.91
CA LYS A 128 15.09 7.89 -4.62
C LYS A 128 13.67 7.41 -4.40
N ILE A 129 13.33 6.28 -5.02
CA ILE A 129 12.03 5.63 -4.85
C ILE A 129 12.26 4.25 -4.25
N GLY A 130 11.79 4.05 -3.02
CA GLY A 130 11.77 2.75 -2.35
C GLY A 130 10.36 2.17 -2.37
N LYS A 131 10.23 0.88 -2.61
CA LYS A 131 8.94 0.18 -2.50
C LYS A 131 9.08 -1.07 -1.64
N LEU A 132 8.21 -1.19 -0.65
CA LEU A 132 8.12 -2.33 0.26
C LEU A 132 6.75 -2.98 0.11
N ASN A 133 6.72 -4.29 -0.13
CA ASN A 133 5.48 -5.05 -0.19
C ASN A 133 5.41 -5.96 1.04
N LEU A 134 4.34 -5.81 1.83
CA LEU A 134 4.00 -6.66 2.96
C LEU A 134 2.85 -7.56 2.52
N VAL A 135 3.16 -8.84 2.32
CA VAL A 135 2.25 -9.80 1.71
C VAL A 135 1.75 -10.78 2.77
N ASP A 136 0.44 -10.86 2.93
CA ASP A 136 -0.26 -11.88 3.72
C ASP A 136 -0.86 -12.91 2.76
N LEU A 137 -0.54 -14.19 2.99
CA LEU A 137 -0.90 -15.27 2.08
C LEU A 137 -2.03 -16.12 2.66
N ALA A 138 -2.96 -16.54 1.79
CA ALA A 138 -3.97 -17.56 2.07
C ALA A 138 -3.36 -18.96 2.24
#